data_AF-A0A329VS98-F1
#
_entry.id   AF-A0A329VS98-F1
#
_cell.length_a   1.000
_cell.length_b   1.000
_cell.length_c   1.000
_cell.angle_alpha   90.00
_cell.angle_beta   90.00
_cell.angle_gamma   90.00
#
_symmetry.space_group_name_H-M   'P 1'
#
loop_
_entity.id
_entity.type
_entity.pdbx_description
1 polymer ?
#
loop_
_entity_poly.entity_id
_entity_poly.type
_entity_poly.pdbx_seq_one_letter_code
_entity_poly.pdbx_strand_id
1 'polypeptide(L)'
;AIYCNPPYSDISPWVIKAAEQSRRQSQPVVMLVPADTSVGWFKLAMETVDEVRLITAGRISFINAGNGKEKKGNTKGSLLLIWRPFIKPRCIFTTVDKSQLIQIGLNILNEITSS
;
A
#
# COMPACT_ATOMS: atom_id res chain seq x y z
N ALA A 1 -12.67 -1.53 -3.48
CA ALA A 1 -11.29 -1.01 -3.53
C ALA A 1 -10.36 -2.17 -3.86
N ILE A 2 -9.32 -1.93 -4.65
CA ILE A 2 -8.35 -2.95 -5.06
C ILE A 2 -7.11 -2.78 -4.18
N TYR A 3 -6.68 -3.87 -3.55
CA TYR A 3 -5.44 -3.91 -2.80
C TYR A 3 -4.40 -4.74 -3.56
N CYS A 4 -3.16 -4.26 -3.61
CA CYS A 4 -2.06 -5.03 -4.17
C CYS A 4 -0.77 -4.84 -3.37
N ASN A 5 -0.07 -5.94 -3.15
CA ASN A 5 1.25 -6.00 -2.58
C ASN A 5 2.20 -6.53 -3.67
N PRO A 6 2.73 -5.63 -4.53
CA PRO A 6 3.50 -6.04 -5.71
C PRO A 6 4.78 -6.77 -5.31
N PRO A 7 5.36 -7.59 -6.21
CA PRO A 7 6.72 -8.08 -6.03
C PRO A 7 7.70 -6.91 -5.95
N TYR A 8 8.49 -6.84 -4.89
CA TYR A 8 9.43 -5.73 -4.67
C TYR A 8 10.68 -5.76 -5.57
N SER A 9 10.82 -6.79 -6.41
CA SER A 9 11.89 -6.88 -7.41
C SER A 9 11.69 -5.94 -8.59
N ASP A 10 10.43 -5.66 -8.97
CA ASP A 10 10.08 -4.69 -10.00
C ASP A 10 8.69 -4.10 -9.77
N ILE A 11 8.66 -2.90 -9.17
CA ILE A 11 7.44 -2.21 -8.74
C ILE A 11 6.87 -1.32 -9.86
N SER A 12 7.69 -0.87 -10.82
CA SER A 12 7.30 0.16 -11.79
C SER A 12 6.08 -0.23 -12.64
N PRO A 13 5.98 -1.47 -13.20
CA PRO A 13 4.81 -1.88 -13.96
C PRO A 13 3.52 -1.86 -13.13
N TRP A 14 3.62 -2.15 -11.83
CA TRP A 14 2.49 -2.18 -10.92
C TRP A 14 1.97 -0.79 -10.59
N VAL A 15 2.85 0.21 -10.45
CA VAL A 15 2.46 1.61 -10.26
C VAL A 15 1.66 2.12 -11.47
N ILE A 16 2.16 1.86 -12.68
CA ILE A 16 1.47 2.23 -13.93
C ILE A 16 0.09 1.58 -13.98
N LYS A 17 0.03 0.28 -13.67
CA LYS A 17 -1.21 -0.49 -13.70
C LYS A 17 -2.20 0.00 -12.65
N ALA A 18 -1.76 0.31 -11.43
CA ALA A 18 -2.59 0.81 -10.36
C ALA A 18 -3.26 2.13 -10.74
N ALA A 19 -2.49 3.09 -11.27
CA ALA A 19 -3.01 4.37 -11.73
C ALA A 19 -4.02 4.20 -12.89
N GLU A 20 -3.71 3.33 -13.86
CA GLU A 20 -4.60 3.00 -14.98
C GLU A 20 -5.92 2.40 -14.49
N GLN A 21 -5.85 1.36 -13.66
CA GLN A 21 -7.03 0.62 -13.20
C GLN A 21 -7.90 1.43 -12.26
N SER A 22 -7.31 2.30 -11.42
CA SER A 22 -8.09 3.17 -10.55
C SER A 22 -9.05 4.05 -11.37
N ARG A 23 -8.55 4.66 -12.45
CA ARG A 23 -9.36 5.47 -13.37
C ARG A 23 -10.35 4.61 -14.16
N ARG A 24 -9.87 3.56 -14.82
CA ARG A 24 -10.69 2.74 -15.73
C ARG A 24 -11.84 2.03 -15.03
N GLN A 25 -11.63 1.55 -13.82
CA GLN A 25 -12.65 0.84 -13.05
C GLN A 25 -13.43 1.77 -12.12
N SER A 26 -13.04 3.05 -12.03
CA SER A 26 -13.57 3.98 -11.03
C SER A 26 -13.55 3.40 -9.62
N GLN A 27 -12.45 2.73 -9.26
CA GLN A 27 -12.25 2.15 -7.94
C GLN A 27 -10.96 2.68 -7.28
N PRO A 28 -10.93 2.85 -5.95
CA PRO A 28 -9.68 3.13 -5.25
C PRO A 28 -8.71 1.96 -5.41
N VAL A 29 -7.43 2.27 -5.63
CA VAL A 29 -6.34 1.28 -5.66
C VAL A 29 -5.33 1.63 -4.57
N VAL A 30 -4.93 0.65 -3.78
CA VAL A 30 -3.97 0.79 -2.68
C VAL A 30 -2.80 -0.18 -2.89
N MET A 31 -1.58 0.34 -2.93
CA MET A 31 -0.35 -0.45 -2.99
C MET A 31 0.43 -0.38 -1.69
N LEU A 32 0.82 -1.52 -1.12
CA LEU A 32 1.82 -1.59 -0.05
C LEU A 32 3.21 -1.77 -0.67
N VAL A 33 4.12 -0.83 -0.41
CA VAL A 33 5.49 -0.87 -0.95
C VAL A 33 6.52 -0.46 0.12
N PRO A 34 7.83 -0.74 -0.09
CA PRO A 34 8.87 -0.22 0.78
C PRO A 34 8.86 1.31 0.80
N ALA A 35 9.19 1.90 1.95
CA ALA A 35 9.40 3.34 2.08
C ALA A 35 10.76 3.73 1.46
N ASP A 36 10.82 3.71 0.14
CA ASP A 36 12.00 4.06 -0.64
C ASP A 36 11.65 5.21 -1.61
N THR A 37 12.05 6.42 -1.25
CA THR A 37 11.65 7.64 -1.96
C THR A 37 12.68 8.10 -3.00
N SER A 38 13.85 7.46 -3.06
CA SER A 38 14.96 7.85 -3.94
C SER A 38 14.99 7.08 -5.27
N VAL A 39 13.98 6.23 -5.53
CA VAL A 39 13.94 5.29 -6.64
C VAL A 39 12.94 5.67 -7.73
N GLY A 40 13.16 5.17 -8.95
CA GLY A 40 12.39 5.56 -10.14
C GLY A 40 10.89 5.28 -10.06
N TRP A 41 10.47 4.14 -9.50
CA TRP A 41 9.05 3.82 -9.35
C TRP A 41 8.34 4.77 -8.38
N PHE A 42 9.06 5.31 -7.38
CA PHE A 42 8.47 6.27 -6.45
C PHE A 42 8.21 7.58 -7.17
N LYS A 43 9.21 8.09 -7.92
CA LYS A 43 9.03 9.26 -8.79
C LYS A 43 7.84 9.10 -9.74
N LEU A 44 7.69 7.92 -10.36
CA LEU A 44 6.57 7.61 -11.25
C LEU A 44 5.21 7.64 -10.52
N ALA A 45 5.16 7.11 -9.30
CA ALA A 45 3.93 7.15 -8.50
C ALA A 45 3.49 8.58 -8.18
N MET A 46 4.44 9.46 -7.86
CA MET A 46 4.19 10.86 -7.52
C MET A 46 3.47 11.66 -8.62
N GLU A 47 3.55 11.24 -9.87
CA GLU A 47 2.88 11.90 -10.99
C GLU A 47 1.35 11.76 -10.93
N THR A 48 0.84 10.73 -10.26
CA THR A 48 -0.59 10.36 -10.33
C THR A 48 -1.21 9.98 -9.00
N VAL A 49 -0.42 9.71 -7.96
CA VAL A 49 -0.93 9.27 -6.66
C VAL A 49 -1.68 10.40 -5.95
N ASP A 50 -2.80 10.07 -5.30
CA ASP A 50 -3.55 11.04 -4.53
C ASP A 50 -2.97 11.24 -3.14
N GLU A 51 -2.48 10.15 -2.54
CA GLU A 51 -1.93 10.13 -1.20
C GLU A 51 -0.81 9.10 -1.06
N VAL A 52 0.27 9.51 -0.43
CA VAL A 52 1.32 8.65 0.12
C VAL A 52 1.15 8.60 1.62
N ARG A 53 0.81 7.43 2.16
CA ARG A 53 0.60 7.25 3.60
C ARG A 53 1.74 6.42 4.19
N LEU A 54 2.59 7.05 4.99
CA LEU A 54 3.70 6.39 5.68
C LEU A 54 3.16 5.60 6.87
N ILE A 55 3.66 4.37 7.04
CA ILE A 55 3.37 3.56 8.22
C ILE A 55 4.46 3.81 9.26
N THR A 56 4.07 4.33 10.42
CA THR A 56 4.96 4.61 11.55
C THR A 56 4.99 3.44 12.52
N ALA A 57 5.94 3.46 13.47
CA ALA A 57 6.14 2.42 14.48
C ALA A 57 6.45 1.01 13.91
N GLY A 58 7.13 0.97 12.75
CA GLY A 58 7.67 -0.24 12.15
C GLY A 58 7.05 -0.61 10.81
N ARG A 59 7.65 -1.59 10.14
CA ARG A 59 7.20 -2.08 8.82
C ARG A 59 6.11 -3.15 8.95
N ILE A 60 5.35 -3.32 7.87
CA ILE A 60 4.46 -4.48 7.70
C ILE A 60 5.30 -5.65 7.14
N SER A 61 5.38 -6.75 7.90
CA SER A 61 6.09 -7.96 7.47
C SER A 61 5.23 -8.74 6.48
N PHE A 62 5.84 -9.21 5.38
CA PHE A 62 5.19 -10.16 4.48
C PHE A 62 5.20 -11.54 5.11
N ILE A 63 4.03 -12.14 5.27
CA ILE A 63 3.86 -13.52 5.72
C ILE A 63 3.75 -14.40 4.46
N ASN A 64 4.64 -15.38 4.34
CA ASN A 64 4.58 -16.33 3.25
C ASN A 64 3.42 -17.32 3.50
N ALA A 65 2.46 -17.37 2.58
CA ALA A 65 1.26 -18.21 2.71
C ALA A 65 1.56 -19.71 2.78
N GLY A 66 2.65 -20.18 2.17
CA GLY A 66 3.00 -21.61 2.13
C GLY A 66 3.66 -22.13 3.40
N ASN A 67 4.27 -21.27 4.22
CA ASN A 67 4.96 -21.70 5.45
C ASN A 67 4.65 -20.87 6.70
N GLY A 68 3.81 -19.83 6.58
CA GLY A 68 3.45 -18.92 7.66
C GLY A 68 4.58 -18.06 8.20
N LYS A 69 5.79 -18.12 7.61
CA LYS A 69 6.96 -17.41 8.11
C LYS A 69 7.06 -16.03 7.47
N GLU A 70 7.56 -15.09 8.25
CA GLU A 70 7.90 -13.77 7.74
C GLU A 70 9.07 -13.85 6.75
N LYS A 71 8.92 -13.17 5.61
CA LYS A 71 10.03 -12.99 4.68
C LYS A 71 11.03 -11.98 5.27
N LYS A 72 12.22 -12.47 5.62
CA LYS A 72 13.36 -11.65 6.07
C LYS A 72 14.08 -11.05 4.86
N GLY A 73 14.58 -9.82 4.98
CA GLY A 73 15.45 -9.20 3.97
C GLY A 73 15.14 -7.74 3.61
N ASN A 74 13.90 -7.27 3.73
CA ASN A 74 13.59 -5.85 3.56
C ASN A 74 13.68 -5.12 4.92
N THR A 75 14.67 -4.24 5.07
CA THR A 75 14.88 -3.43 6.28
C THR A 75 14.16 -2.08 6.23
N LYS A 76 13.66 -1.67 5.06
CA LYS A 76 13.00 -0.38 4.87
C LYS A 76 11.64 -0.36 5.56
N GLY A 77 11.19 0.86 5.91
CA GLY A 77 9.82 1.10 6.37
C GLY A 77 8.77 0.74 5.31
N SER A 78 7.51 0.99 5.61
CA SER A 78 6.39 0.73 4.69
C SER A 78 5.63 2.00 4.38
N LEU A 79 5.17 2.13 3.15
CA LEU A 79 4.22 3.16 2.75
C LEU A 79 3.08 2.56 1.94
N LEU A 80 1.95 3.25 1.94
CA LEU A 80 0.83 2.99 1.06
C LEU A 80 0.78 4.06 -0.03
N LEU A 81 0.71 3.65 -1.29
CA LEU A 81 0.33 4.52 -2.40
C LEU A 81 -1.17 4.35 -2.65
N ILE A 82 -1.91 5.46 -2.63
CA ILE A 82 -3.37 5.43 -2.70
C ILE A 82 -3.85 6.28 -3.88
N TRP A 83 -4.52 5.64 -4.82
CA TRP A 83 -5.26 6.29 -5.91
C TRP A 83 -6.76 6.25 -5.63
N ARG A 84 -7.45 7.34 -5.94
CA ARG A 84 -8.88 7.55 -5.73
C ARG A 84 -9.51 8.10 -7.02
N PRO A 85 -10.58 7.48 -7.53
CA PRO A 85 -11.12 7.76 -8.86
C PRO A 85 -11.89 9.08 -8.99
N PHE A 86 -12.34 9.68 -7.88
CA PHE A 86 -13.27 10.82 -7.89
C PHE A 86 -12.68 12.10 -7.27
N ILE A 87 -11.37 12.19 -7.16
CA ILE A 87 -10.69 13.39 -6.67
C ILE A 87 -9.60 13.80 -7.64
N LYS A 88 -9.29 15.10 -7.66
CA LYS A 88 -8.05 15.57 -8.30
C LYS A 88 -6.87 15.06 -7.47
N PRO A 89 -5.80 14.53 -8.10
CA PRO A 89 -4.55 14.20 -7.42
C PRO A 89 -4.08 15.35 -6.56
N ARG A 90 -4.09 15.13 -5.24
CA ARG A 90 -3.64 16.11 -4.25
C ARG A 90 -2.18 15.88 -3.84
N CYS A 91 -1.63 14.70 -4.15
CA CYS A 91 -0.26 14.33 -3.82
C CYS A 91 0.07 14.62 -2.35
N ILE A 92 -0.82 14.23 -1.43
CA ILE A 92 -0.65 14.51 -0.01
C ILE A 92 0.19 13.43 0.67
N PHE A 93 0.93 13.83 1.70
CA PHE A 93 1.64 12.93 2.59
C PHE A 93 0.93 12.86 3.94
N THR A 94 0.67 11.65 4.40
CA THR A 94 0.05 11.39 5.69
C THR A 94 0.80 10.27 6.41
N THR A 95 0.46 10.07 7.68
CA THR A 95 1.02 8.99 8.51
C THR A 95 -0.09 8.17 9.14
N VAL A 96 0.18 6.89 9.39
CA VAL A 96 -0.67 6.04 10.23
C VAL A 96 0.19 5.12 11.07
N ASP A 97 -0.20 4.90 12.32
CA ASP A 97 0.50 3.98 13.20
C ASP A 97 0.23 2.51 12.83
N LYS A 98 1.28 1.68 12.84
CA LYS A 98 1.16 0.25 12.56
C LYS A 98 0.18 -0.46 13.51
N SER A 99 0.20 -0.14 14.80
CA SER A 99 -0.68 -0.77 15.78
C SER A 99 -2.15 -0.44 15.51
N GLN A 100 -2.42 0.81 15.12
CA GLN A 100 -3.76 1.26 14.73
C GLN A 100 -4.25 0.50 13.49
N LEU A 101 -3.42 0.30 12.48
CA LEU A 101 -3.78 -0.50 11.30
C LEU A 101 -4.13 -1.96 11.68
N ILE A 102 -3.31 -2.58 12.53
CA ILE A 102 -3.55 -3.96 12.98
C ILE A 102 -4.86 -4.04 13.77
N GLN A 103 -5.09 -3.10 14.69
CA GLN A 103 -6.30 -3.08 15.51
C GLN A 103 -7.57 -2.92 14.66
N ILE A 104 -7.57 -2.01 13.69
CA ILE A 104 -8.69 -1.85 12.74
C ILE A 104 -8.95 -3.17 12.00
N GLY A 105 -7.89 -3.82 11.51
CA GLY A 105 -8.00 -5.11 10.83
C GLY A 105 -8.58 -6.22 11.71
N LEU A 106 -8.12 -6.32 12.96
CA LEU A 106 -8.64 -7.30 13.92
C LEU A 106 -10.12 -7.08 14.24
N ASN A 107 -10.53 -5.82 14.42
CA ASN A 107 -11.94 -5.49 14.67
C ASN A 107 -12.84 -5.94 13.52
N ILE A 108 -12.44 -5.64 12.27
CA ILE A 108 -13.20 -6.06 11.07
C ILE A 108 -13.27 -7.58 10.97
N LEU A 109 -12.18 -8.30 11.24
CA LEU A 109 -12.17 -9.77 11.20
C LEU A 109 -13.08 -10.38 12.28
N ASN A 110 -13.11 -9.78 13.48
CA ASN A 110 -14.01 -10.22 14.55
C ASN A 110 -15.47 -10.00 14.18
N GLU A 111 -15.81 -8.87 13.54
CA GLU A 111 -17.17 -8.59 13.05
C GLU A 111 -17.62 -9.62 12.01
N ILE A 112 -16.74 -9.98 11.07
CA ILE A 112 -17.02 -10.98 10.02
C ILE A 112 -17.18 -12.39 10.64
N THR A 113 -16.36 -12.75 11.62
CA THR A 113 -16.40 -14.08 12.25
C THR A 113 -17.60 -14.25 13.19
N SER A 114 -18.18 -13.13 13.66
CA SER A 114 -19.36 -13.13 14.54
C SER A 114 -20.69 -13.06 13.78
N SER A 115 -20.65 -12.99 12.45
CA SER A 115 -21.81 -12.92 11.54
C SER A 115 -22.02 -14.25 10.81
#